data_AF-A0A0S8KEI0-F1
#
_entry.id   AF-A0A0S8KEI0-F1
#
_cell.length_a   1.000
_cell.length_b   1.000
_cell.length_c   1.000
_cell.angle_alpha   90.00
_cell.angle_beta   90.00
_cell.angle_gamma   90.00
#
_symmetry.space_group_name_H-M   'P 1'
#
loop_
_entity.id
_entity.type
_entity.pdbx_description
1 polymer ?
#
loop_
_entity_poly.entity_id
_entity_poly.type
_entity_poly.pdbx_seq_one_letter_code
_entity_poly.pdbx_strand_id
1 'polypeptide(L)'
;MTDGLTLPITYDQLMLLLMGLFMFVGATRGWRQEFFSSVVLLALTAVLVRPELAETVADYVNKLIRMILAFIQGFPSLDFGTLEELYGGIELPFDSNNPYPLLIGLLVVFVLLSYNIRVKLEGVTAMSRVLGGVLGLFNGFLVISLFREYVLRYYQKAQPAFFAAGEPAPRVSLAVQSVPTGELLAG
;
A
#
# COMPACT_ATOMS: atom_id res chain seq x y z
N MET A 1 0.77 19.49 37.04
CA MET A 1 0.95 19.25 35.60
C MET A 1 0.33 17.89 35.34
N THR A 2 -0.70 17.84 34.50
CA THR A 2 -1.47 16.63 34.23
C THR A 2 -0.61 15.66 33.42
N ASP A 3 -0.15 14.59 34.05
CA ASP A 3 0.42 13.44 33.36
C ASP A 3 -0.66 12.87 32.44
N GLY A 4 -0.57 13.23 31.15
CA GLY A 4 -1.49 12.76 30.13
C GLY A 4 -1.40 11.25 30.05
N LEU A 5 -2.53 10.58 30.25
CA LEU A 5 -2.67 9.14 30.09
C LEU A 5 -2.20 8.74 28.68
N THR A 6 -0.96 8.28 28.56
CA THR A 6 -0.40 7.76 27.31
C THR A 6 -0.84 6.32 27.21
N LEU A 7 -1.92 6.07 26.46
CA LEU A 7 -2.35 4.72 26.11
C LEU A 7 -1.50 4.26 24.92
N PRO A 8 -0.53 3.33 25.09
CA PRO A 8 0.23 2.81 23.97
C PRO A 8 -0.70 1.94 23.11
N ILE A 9 -1.22 2.51 22.03
CA ILE A 9 -1.95 1.74 21.01
C ILE A 9 -0.90 0.93 20.25
N THR A 10 -0.99 -0.39 20.38
CA THR A 10 -0.11 -1.30 19.64
C THR A 10 -0.47 -1.31 18.15
N TYR A 11 0.51 -1.64 17.29
CA TYR A 11 0.30 -1.73 15.84
C TYR A 11 -0.84 -2.72 15.50
N ASP A 12 -0.91 -3.85 16.20
CA ASP A 12 -1.96 -4.85 15.98
C ASP A 12 -3.35 -4.31 16.32
N GLN A 13 -3.48 -3.51 17.40
CA GLN A 13 -4.74 -2.86 17.75
C GLN A 13 -5.14 -1.81 16.70
N LEU A 14 -4.18 -1.02 16.20
CA LEU A 14 -4.44 -0.05 15.12
C LEU A 14 -4.88 -0.75 13.83
N MET A 15 -4.20 -1.84 13.48
CA MET A 15 -4.53 -2.65 12.31
C MET A 15 -5.94 -3.24 12.43
N LEU A 16 -6.28 -3.82 13.59
CA LEU A 16 -7.62 -4.35 13.85
C LEU A 16 -8.71 -3.26 13.78
N LEU A 17 -8.44 -2.06 14.32
CA LEU A 17 -9.36 -0.92 14.25
C LEU A 17 -9.61 -0.49 12.80
N LEU A 18 -8.55 -0.37 12.01
CA LEU A 18 -8.66 0.01 10.61
C LEU A 18 -9.35 -1.09 9.78
N MET A 19 -8.99 -2.36 9.98
CA MET A 19 -9.68 -3.49 9.36
C MET A 19 -11.16 -3.53 9.71
N GLY A 20 -11.51 -3.24 10.97
CA GLY A 20 -12.89 -3.12 11.42
C GLY A 20 -13.65 -1.96 10.77
N LEU A 21 -12.99 -0.80 10.60
CA LEU A 21 -13.56 0.34 9.88
C LEU A 21 -13.85 -0.01 8.42
N PHE A 22 -12.90 -0.65 7.74
CA PHE A 22 -13.06 -1.11 6.37
C PHE A 22 -14.13 -2.21 6.25
N MET A 23 -14.21 -3.12 7.22
CA MET A 23 -15.29 -4.11 7.31
C MET A 23 -16.66 -3.42 7.40
N PHE A 24 -16.79 -2.41 8.25
CA PHE A 24 -18.03 -1.67 8.40
C PHE A 24 -18.39 -0.91 7.11
N VAL A 25 -17.44 -0.20 6.51
CA VAL A 25 -17.62 0.51 5.24
C VAL A 25 -18.03 -0.47 4.14
N GLY A 26 -17.34 -1.59 4.00
CA GLY A 26 -17.68 -2.61 3.01
C GLY A 26 -19.08 -3.19 3.23
N ALA A 27 -19.50 -3.40 4.48
CA ALA A 27 -20.84 -3.86 4.80
C ALA A 27 -21.93 -2.87 4.36
N THR A 28 -21.65 -1.56 4.44
CA THR A 28 -22.58 -0.52 3.96
C THR A 28 -22.61 -0.40 2.44
N ARG A 29 -21.49 -0.70 1.76
CA ARG A 29 -21.34 -0.58 0.30
C ARG A 29 -21.82 -1.80 -0.49
N GLY A 30 -21.88 -2.95 0.17
CA GLY A 30 -22.28 -4.21 -0.43
C GLY A 30 -21.18 -4.84 -1.28
N TRP A 31 -21.30 -6.15 -1.50
CA TRP A 31 -20.23 -6.97 -2.06
C TRP A 31 -19.78 -6.56 -3.46
N ARG A 32 -20.69 -6.08 -4.33
CA ARG A 32 -20.36 -5.80 -5.74
C ARG A 32 -19.30 -4.70 -5.89
N GLN A 33 -19.41 -3.64 -5.09
CA GLN A 33 -18.45 -2.54 -5.12
C GLN A 33 -17.12 -2.98 -4.52
N GLU A 34 -17.17 -3.65 -3.38
CA GLU A 34 -15.97 -4.13 -2.69
C GLU A 34 -15.21 -5.20 -3.50
N PHE A 35 -15.91 -6.04 -4.27
CA PHE A 35 -15.31 -7.05 -5.14
C PHE A 35 -14.47 -6.40 -6.24
N PHE A 36 -14.98 -5.37 -6.90
CA PHE A 36 -14.20 -4.64 -7.90
C PHE A 36 -12.94 -4.03 -7.27
N SER A 37 -13.08 -3.44 -6.08
CA SER A 37 -11.93 -2.92 -5.35
C SER A 37 -10.94 -4.01 -4.94
N SER A 38 -11.41 -5.18 -4.53
CA SER A 38 -10.54 -6.32 -4.21
C SER A 38 -9.76 -6.79 -5.43
N VAL A 39 -10.40 -6.86 -6.60
CA VAL A 39 -9.72 -7.25 -7.85
C VAL A 39 -8.60 -6.26 -8.19
N VAL A 40 -8.88 -4.95 -8.11
CA VAL A 40 -7.86 -3.92 -8.40
C VAL A 40 -6.74 -3.95 -7.36
N LEU A 41 -7.06 -4.06 -6.06
CA LEU A 41 -6.06 -4.13 -4.99
C LEU A 41 -5.22 -5.42 -5.08
N LEU A 42 -5.81 -6.55 -5.45
CA LEU A 42 -5.10 -7.79 -5.71
C LEU A 42 -4.17 -7.65 -6.91
N ALA A 43 -4.63 -7.05 -8.00
CA ALA A 43 -3.80 -6.78 -9.17
C ALA A 43 -2.61 -5.88 -8.79
N LEU A 44 -2.85 -4.81 -8.04
CA LEU A 44 -1.79 -3.93 -7.54
C LEU A 44 -0.81 -4.66 -6.63
N THR A 45 -1.31 -5.51 -5.74
CA THR A 45 -0.48 -6.33 -4.85
C THR A 45 0.36 -7.32 -5.65
N ALA A 46 -0.22 -7.98 -6.65
CA ALA A 46 0.50 -8.92 -7.52
C ALA A 46 1.60 -8.22 -8.32
N VAL A 47 1.32 -7.01 -8.83
CA VAL A 47 2.31 -6.16 -9.50
C VAL A 47 3.40 -5.75 -8.52
N LEU A 48 3.08 -5.42 -7.27
CA LEU A 48 4.07 -5.05 -6.25
C LEU A 48 5.00 -6.21 -5.86
N VAL A 49 4.46 -7.44 -5.82
CA VAL A 49 5.21 -8.65 -5.46
C VAL A 49 6.12 -9.11 -6.59
N ARG A 50 5.78 -8.80 -7.86
CA ARG A 50 6.57 -9.19 -9.03
C ARG A 50 7.21 -7.97 -9.72
N PRO A 51 8.51 -7.71 -9.50
CA PRO A 51 9.17 -6.52 -10.04
C PRO A 51 9.09 -6.41 -11.57
N GLU A 52 9.16 -7.54 -12.29
CA GLU A 52 9.02 -7.60 -13.75
C GLU A 52 7.68 -7.02 -14.26
N LEU A 53 6.59 -7.29 -13.53
CA LEU A 53 5.27 -6.75 -13.85
C LEU A 53 5.17 -5.27 -13.46
N ALA A 54 5.81 -4.87 -12.36
CA ALA A 54 5.84 -3.50 -11.89
C ALA A 54 6.49 -2.56 -12.91
N GLU A 55 7.62 -2.96 -13.48
CA GLU A 55 8.33 -2.17 -14.51
C GLU A 55 7.45 -2.01 -15.77
N THR A 56 6.86 -3.11 -16.23
CA THR A 56 5.99 -3.11 -17.43
C THR A 56 4.76 -2.21 -17.22
N VAL A 57 4.09 -2.34 -16.08
CA VAL A 57 2.92 -1.51 -15.75
C VAL A 57 3.30 -0.05 -15.57
N ALA A 58 4.44 0.24 -14.91
CA ALA A 58 4.93 1.60 -14.74
C ALA A 58 5.26 2.26 -16.09
N ASP A 59 5.84 1.53 -17.03
CA ASP A 59 6.10 2.04 -18.38
C ASP A 59 4.80 2.39 -19.12
N TYR A 60 3.79 1.50 -19.11
CA TYR A 60 2.49 1.81 -19.71
C TYR A 60 1.80 3.02 -19.07
N VAL A 61 1.81 3.10 -17.74
CA VAL A 61 1.20 4.22 -17.01
C VAL A 61 1.97 5.52 -17.28
N ASN A 62 3.30 5.49 -17.32
CA ASN A 62 4.14 6.63 -17.67
C ASN A 62 3.84 7.13 -19.08
N LYS A 63 3.71 6.23 -20.06
CA LYS A 63 3.31 6.57 -21.43
C LYS A 63 1.94 7.22 -21.47
N LEU A 64 0.97 6.68 -20.73
CA LEU A 64 -0.38 7.23 -20.63
C LEU A 64 -0.39 8.64 -20.01
N ILE A 65 0.35 8.85 -18.91
CA ILE A 65 0.45 10.16 -18.25
C ILE A 65 1.12 11.18 -19.18
N ARG A 66 2.23 10.82 -19.85
CA ARG A 66 2.88 11.69 -20.85
C ARG A 66 1.92 12.08 -21.96
N MET A 67 1.14 11.13 -22.47
CA MET A 67 0.14 11.38 -23.50
C MET A 67 -0.96 12.34 -23.02
N ILE A 68 -1.50 12.15 -21.81
CA ILE A 68 -2.51 13.05 -21.24
C ILE A 68 -1.95 14.45 -21.03
N LEU A 69 -0.74 14.56 -20.47
CA LEU A 69 -0.09 15.85 -20.24
C LEU A 69 0.26 16.57 -21.54
N ALA A 70 0.78 15.86 -22.54
CA ALA A 70 1.03 16.40 -23.87
C ALA A 70 -0.26 16.92 -24.50
N PHE A 71 -1.36 16.17 -24.37
CA PHE A 71 -2.67 16.58 -24.87
C PHE A 71 -3.21 17.84 -24.17
N ILE A 72 -3.04 17.95 -22.85
CA ILE A 72 -3.46 19.13 -22.09
C ILE A 72 -2.60 20.35 -22.46
N GLN A 73 -1.27 20.17 -22.58
CA GLN A 73 -0.34 21.26 -22.90
C GLN A 73 -0.43 21.70 -24.37
N GLY A 74 -0.78 20.79 -25.28
CA GLY A 74 -1.02 21.08 -26.69
C GLY A 74 -2.39 21.70 -26.98
N PHE A 75 -3.28 21.81 -25.98
CA PHE A 75 -4.60 22.41 -26.19
C PHE A 75 -4.49 23.95 -26.27
N PRO A 76 -5.08 24.62 -27.30
CA PRO A 76 -6.09 24.11 -28.23
C PRO A 76 -5.58 23.62 -29.60
N SER A 77 -4.29 23.78 -29.93
CA SER A 77 -3.73 23.33 -31.21
C SER A 77 -3.28 21.87 -31.15
N LEU A 78 -4.23 20.94 -31.39
CA LEU A 78 -3.97 19.50 -31.44
C LEU A 78 -3.25 19.07 -32.73
N ASP A 79 -2.10 19.68 -33.02
CA ASP A 79 -1.22 19.23 -34.10
C ASP A 79 -0.35 18.07 -33.61
N PHE A 80 -0.26 17.02 -34.41
CA PHE A 80 0.45 15.78 -34.07
C PHE A 80 1.95 16.02 -33.88
N GLY A 81 2.55 16.93 -34.67
CA GLY A 81 3.98 17.26 -34.53
C GLY A 81 4.31 17.91 -33.18
N THR A 82 3.49 18.88 -32.76
CA THR A 82 3.63 19.56 -31.47
C THR A 82 3.39 18.61 -30.29
N LEU A 83 2.44 17.68 -30.42
CA LEU A 83 2.16 16.68 -29.39
C LEU A 83 3.31 15.67 -29.21
N GLU A 84 3.97 15.26 -30.29
CA GLU A 84 5.12 14.36 -30.25
C GLU A 84 6.34 15.04 -29.58
N GLU A 85 6.59 16.31 -29.90
CA GLU A 85 7.65 17.10 -29.28
C GLU A 85 7.40 17.29 -27.77
N LEU A 86 6.17 17.64 -27.38
CA LEU A 86 5.78 17.75 -25.97
C LEU A 86 5.88 16.40 -25.25
N TYR A 87 5.45 15.30 -25.89
CA TYR A 87 5.54 13.96 -25.32
C TYR A 87 6.98 13.55 -25.00
N GLY A 88 7.93 13.85 -25.90
CA GLY A 88 9.35 13.59 -25.71
C GLY A 88 9.99 14.44 -24.61
N GLY A 89 9.52 15.69 -24.45
CA GLY A 89 10.04 16.65 -23.48
C GLY A 89 9.47 16.54 -22.05
N ILE A 90 8.40 15.77 -21.83
CA ILE A 90 7.81 15.61 -20.49
C ILE A 90 8.64 14.65 -19.65
N GLU A 91 9.42 15.22 -18.74
CA GLU A 91 10.01 14.47 -17.62
C GLU A 91 8.94 14.17 -16.58
N LEU A 92 8.66 12.88 -16.37
CA LEU A 92 7.76 12.46 -15.30
C LEU A 92 8.54 12.35 -13.98
N PRO A 93 7.92 12.68 -12.84
CA PRO A 93 8.52 12.48 -11.52
C PRO A 93 8.64 10.99 -11.13
N PHE A 94 8.14 10.08 -11.98
CA PHE A 94 8.13 8.64 -11.73
C PHE A 94 9.18 7.94 -12.61
N ASP A 95 10.17 7.33 -11.96
CA ASP A 95 11.20 6.53 -12.61
C ASP A 95 10.68 5.10 -12.83
N SER A 96 10.77 4.59 -14.06
CA SER A 96 10.41 3.20 -14.39
C SER A 96 11.28 2.17 -13.66
N ASN A 97 12.52 2.52 -13.30
CA ASN A 97 13.42 1.65 -12.51
C ASN A 97 13.01 1.57 -11.03
N ASN A 98 12.14 2.48 -10.58
CA ASN A 98 11.55 2.45 -9.25
C ASN A 98 10.04 2.65 -9.38
N PRO A 99 9.27 1.62 -9.77
CA PRO A 99 7.85 1.72 -10.06
C PRO A 99 7.00 1.97 -8.80
N TYR A 100 7.58 1.85 -7.60
CA TYR A 100 6.88 1.94 -6.33
C TYR A 100 6.11 3.26 -6.13
N PRO A 101 6.69 4.47 -6.30
CA PRO A 101 5.96 5.72 -6.12
C PRO A 101 4.77 5.86 -7.08
N LEU A 102 4.88 5.30 -8.29
CA LEU A 102 3.80 5.27 -9.27
C LEU A 102 2.69 4.30 -8.83
N LEU A 103 3.03 3.08 -8.41
CA LEU A 103 2.04 2.11 -7.92
C LEU A 103 1.30 2.61 -6.67
N ILE A 104 2.00 3.33 -5.79
CA ILE A 104 1.40 3.97 -4.62
C ILE A 104 0.57 5.19 -4.98
N GLY A 105 1.03 6.03 -5.91
CA GLY A 105 0.20 7.10 -6.47
C GLY A 105 -1.10 6.54 -7.06
N LEU A 106 -1.00 5.42 -7.79
CA LEU A 106 -2.14 4.72 -8.36
C LEU A 106 -3.05 4.12 -7.27
N LEU A 107 -2.49 3.58 -6.18
CA LEU A 107 -3.25 3.14 -5.01
C LEU A 107 -4.01 4.30 -4.35
N VAL A 108 -3.36 5.45 -4.15
CA VAL A 108 -3.99 6.63 -3.55
C VAL A 108 -5.12 7.15 -4.45
N VAL A 109 -4.86 7.29 -5.74
CA VAL A 109 -5.88 7.68 -6.74
C VAL A 109 -7.01 6.66 -6.75
N PHE A 110 -6.71 5.37 -6.70
CA PHE A 110 -7.70 4.30 -6.66
C PHE A 110 -8.58 4.38 -5.40
N VAL A 111 -7.99 4.60 -4.24
CA VAL A 111 -8.72 4.80 -2.98
C VAL A 111 -9.61 6.04 -3.09
N LEU A 112 -9.08 7.18 -3.53
CA LEU A 112 -9.87 8.42 -3.68
C LEU A 112 -11.04 8.27 -4.66
N LEU A 113 -10.81 7.65 -5.83
CA LEU A 113 -11.84 7.35 -6.81
C LEU A 113 -12.87 6.36 -6.26
N SER A 114 -12.41 5.29 -5.61
CA SER A 114 -13.28 4.30 -4.98
C SER A 114 -14.20 4.96 -3.95
N TYR A 115 -13.71 5.91 -3.14
CA TYR A 115 -14.54 6.65 -2.19
C TYR A 115 -15.51 7.66 -2.82
N ASN A 116 -15.20 8.20 -4.01
CA ASN A 116 -16.06 9.19 -4.69
C ASN A 116 -17.22 8.57 -5.48
N ILE A 117 -17.09 7.31 -5.93
CA ILE A 117 -18.14 6.61 -6.65
C ILE A 117 -19.27 6.21 -5.67
N ARG A 118 -20.23 7.11 -5.47
CA ARG A 118 -21.50 6.81 -4.79
C ARG A 118 -22.46 6.12 -5.76
N VAL A 119 -22.33 4.81 -5.94
CA VAL A 119 -23.40 4.06 -6.63
C VAL A 119 -24.59 3.98 -5.67
N LYS A 120 -25.75 4.48 -6.10
CA LYS A 120 -27.01 4.35 -5.35
C LYS A 120 -27.28 2.87 -5.10
N LEU A 121 -27.28 2.49 -3.83
CA LEU A 121 -27.46 1.11 -3.38
C LEU A 121 -28.95 0.88 -3.08
N GLU A 122 -29.74 0.72 -4.13
CA GLU A 122 -31.09 0.18 -4.01
C GLU A 122 -30.98 -1.35 -3.84
N GLY A 123 -31.52 -1.89 -2.73
CA GLY A 123 -31.70 -3.34 -2.56
C GLY A 123 -30.52 -4.14 -1.99
N VAL A 124 -29.69 -3.59 -1.09
CA VAL A 124 -28.61 -4.38 -0.45
C VAL A 124 -29.19 -5.38 0.55
N THR A 125 -29.20 -6.67 0.18
CA THR A 125 -29.63 -7.78 1.05
C THR A 125 -28.68 -7.97 2.23
N ALA A 126 -29.14 -8.62 3.32
CA ALA A 126 -28.29 -8.94 4.47
C ALA A 126 -27.03 -9.72 4.07
N MET A 127 -27.16 -10.67 3.14
CA MET A 127 -26.02 -11.41 2.58
C MET A 127 -25.03 -10.50 1.84
N SER A 128 -25.54 -9.54 1.06
CA SER A 128 -24.71 -8.56 0.35
C SER A 128 -23.90 -7.69 1.32
N ARG A 129 -24.46 -7.35 2.49
CA ARG A 129 -23.76 -6.61 3.55
C ARG A 129 -22.69 -7.44 4.23
N VAL A 130 -22.96 -8.71 4.55
CA VAL A 130 -21.95 -9.59 5.16
C VAL A 130 -20.77 -9.80 4.21
N LEU A 131 -21.04 -10.13 2.95
CA LEU A 131 -20.01 -10.28 1.92
C LEU A 131 -19.26 -8.97 1.66
N GLY A 132 -19.97 -7.85 1.61
CA GLY A 132 -19.37 -6.53 1.53
C GLY A 132 -18.43 -6.27 2.72
N GLY A 133 -18.81 -6.66 3.94
CA GLY A 133 -17.97 -6.48 5.11
C GLY A 133 -16.72 -7.35 5.08
N VAL A 134 -16.82 -8.62 4.66
CA VAL A 134 -15.65 -9.50 4.52
C VAL A 134 -14.69 -8.97 3.45
N LEU A 135 -15.21 -8.53 2.30
CA LEU A 135 -14.39 -7.94 1.24
C LEU A 135 -13.80 -6.60 1.66
N GLY A 136 -14.55 -5.78 2.39
CA GLY A 136 -14.06 -4.54 2.99
C GLY A 136 -12.89 -4.81 3.92
N LEU A 137 -13.01 -5.77 4.85
CA LEU A 137 -11.93 -6.19 5.74
C LEU A 137 -10.68 -6.60 4.96
N PHE A 138 -10.84 -7.41 3.92
CA PHE A 138 -9.76 -7.83 3.05
C PHE A 138 -9.10 -6.65 2.33
N ASN A 139 -9.91 -5.73 1.78
CA ASN A 139 -9.43 -4.51 1.13
C ASN A 139 -8.67 -3.61 2.10
N GLY A 140 -9.16 -3.43 3.32
CA GLY A 140 -8.47 -2.67 4.37
C GLY A 140 -7.11 -3.28 4.72
N PHE A 141 -7.05 -4.60 4.87
CA PHE A 141 -5.78 -5.32 5.07
C PHE A 141 -4.79 -5.08 3.92
N LEU A 142 -5.23 -5.19 2.66
CA LEU A 142 -4.38 -4.95 1.50
C LEU A 142 -3.88 -3.51 1.46
N VAL A 143 -4.77 -2.52 1.64
CA VAL A 143 -4.40 -1.10 1.63
C VAL A 143 -3.36 -0.78 2.71
N ILE A 144 -3.56 -1.27 3.94
CA ILE A 144 -2.61 -1.05 5.04
C ILE A 144 -1.28 -1.74 4.76
N SER A 145 -1.30 -2.97 4.23
CA SER A 145 -0.09 -3.72 3.89
C SER A 145 0.73 -3.01 2.81
N LEU A 146 0.07 -2.54 1.75
CA LEU A 146 0.69 -1.77 0.68
C LEU A 146 1.22 -0.43 1.20
N PHE A 147 0.46 0.25 2.06
CA PHE A 147 0.88 1.50 2.68
C PHE A 147 2.08 1.32 3.61
N ARG A 148 2.11 0.25 4.42
CA ARG A 148 3.25 -0.07 5.28
C ARG A 148 4.50 -0.33 4.46
N GLU A 149 4.41 -1.13 3.41
CA GLU A 149 5.54 -1.43 2.52
C GLU A 149 6.07 -0.14 1.87
N TYR A 150 5.18 0.77 1.46
CA TYR A 150 5.57 2.08 0.97
C TYR A 150 6.37 2.89 1.99
N VAL A 151 5.82 3.05 3.19
CA VAL A 151 6.44 3.85 4.25
C VAL A 151 7.82 3.30 4.58
N LEU A 152 7.95 1.96 4.71
CA LEU A 152 9.22 1.31 4.96
C LEU A 152 10.24 1.61 3.86
N ARG A 153 9.88 1.43 2.58
CA ARG A 153 10.80 1.69 1.47
C ARG A 153 11.12 3.17 1.26
N TYR A 154 10.16 4.04 1.51
CA TYR A 154 10.39 5.49 1.48
C TYR A 154 11.43 5.88 2.53
N TYR A 155 11.30 5.40 3.77
CA TYR A 155 12.27 5.67 4.81
C TYR A 155 13.63 4.99 4.55
N GLN A 156 13.66 3.80 3.96
CA GLN A 156 14.92 3.17 3.52
C GLN A 156 15.68 4.04 2.53
N LYS A 157 14.97 4.66 1.58
CA LYS A 157 15.56 5.57 0.59
C LYS A 157 15.93 6.92 1.18
N ALA A 158 15.08 7.48 2.05
CA ALA A 158 15.28 8.81 2.63
C ALA A 158 16.34 8.83 3.74
N GLN A 159 16.47 7.73 4.48
CA GLN A 159 17.38 7.61 5.63
C GLN A 159 18.02 6.22 5.67
N PRO A 160 18.95 5.92 4.74
CA PRO A 160 19.63 4.62 4.69
C PRO A 160 20.37 4.28 6.00
N ALA A 161 20.81 5.31 6.75
CA ALA A 161 21.49 5.16 8.04
C ALA A 161 20.58 4.62 9.16
N PHE A 162 19.27 4.90 9.14
CA PHE A 162 18.34 4.41 10.16
C PHE A 162 18.05 2.91 10.02
N PHE A 163 18.12 2.37 8.80
CA PHE A 163 17.95 0.92 8.56
C PHE A 163 19.26 0.14 8.71
N ALA A 164 20.42 0.76 8.46
CA ALA A 164 21.71 0.16 8.82
C ALA A 164 21.91 0.04 10.34
N ALA A 165 21.27 0.90 11.13
CA ALA A 165 21.24 0.82 12.59
C ALA A 165 20.19 -0.17 13.13
N GLY A 166 19.36 -0.75 12.25
CA GLY A 166 18.28 -1.66 12.60
C GLY A 166 18.49 -3.05 11.99
N GLU A 167 19.46 -3.82 12.51
CA GLU A 167 19.32 -5.26 12.84
C GLU A 167 20.63 -5.86 13.40
N PRO A 168 20.61 -6.94 14.22
CA PRO A 168 19.47 -7.82 14.51
C PRO A 168 18.89 -7.64 15.91
N ALA A 169 17.72 -8.25 16.14
CA ALA A 169 17.16 -8.52 17.47
C ALA A 169 18.25 -8.78 18.52
N PRO A 170 18.08 -8.36 19.79
CA PRO A 170 19.03 -8.75 20.82
C PRO A 170 19.12 -10.28 20.79
N ARG A 171 20.25 -10.80 20.32
CA ARG A 171 20.65 -12.16 20.61
C ARG A 171 20.77 -12.16 22.13
N VAL A 172 19.71 -12.56 22.81
CA VAL A 172 19.78 -12.87 24.23
C VAL A 172 20.67 -14.09 24.31
N SER A 173 21.98 -13.83 24.34
CA SER A 173 22.99 -14.77 24.76
C SER A 173 22.78 -14.96 26.26
N LEU A 174 22.06 -16.00 26.63
CA LEU A 174 22.09 -16.52 28.00
C LEU A 174 23.49 -17.09 28.23
N ALA A 175 24.40 -16.24 28.71
CA ALA A 175 25.64 -16.70 29.31
C ALA A 175 25.28 -17.27 30.69
N VAL A 176 25.20 -18.60 30.79
CA VAL A 176 25.11 -19.28 32.09
C VAL A 176 26.48 -19.16 32.75
N GLN A 177 26.65 -18.14 33.59
CA GLN A 177 27.77 -18.11 34.52
C GLN A 177 27.49 -19.12 35.64
N SER A 178 28.54 -19.81 36.09
CA SER A 178 28.50 -20.86 37.13
C SER A 178 27.72 -22.13 36.77
N VAL A 179 28.00 -22.73 35.61
CA VAL A 179 27.70 -24.17 35.42
C VAL A 179 28.58 -24.97 36.40
N PRO A 180 28.02 -25.74 37.34
CA PRO A 180 28.82 -26.58 38.21
C PRO A 180 29.58 -27.60 37.37
N THR A 181 30.91 -27.57 37.39
CA THR A 181 31.78 -28.54 36.70
C THR A 181 31.98 -29.83 37.52
N GLY A 182 31.08 -30.10 38.47
CA GLY A 182 31.12 -31.34 39.23
C GLY A 182 30.73 -32.51 38.34
N GLU A 183 31.63 -33.49 38.19
CA GLU A 183 31.36 -34.75 37.50
C GLU A 183 30.07 -35.38 38.04
N LEU A 184 29.02 -35.40 37.22
CA LEU A 184 27.73 -36.01 37.52
C LEU A 184 27.78 -37.55 37.66
N LEU A 185 28.98 -38.15 37.65
CA LEU A 185 29.22 -39.60 37.73
C LEU A 185 30.42 -39.96 38.63
N ALA A 186 30.72 -39.16 39.65
CA ALA A 186 31.60 -39.56 40.75
C ALA A 186 30.74 -39.87 41.99
N GLY A 187 30.14 -41.06 42.00
CA GLY A 187 29.31 -41.59 43.09
C GLY A 187 28.69 -42.92 42.72
#